data_AF-A0A7S1L0W0-F1
#
_entry.id   AF-A0A7S1L0W0-F1
#
_cell.length_a   1.000
_cell.length_b   1.000
_cell.length_c   1.000
_cell.angle_alpha   90.00
_cell.angle_beta   90.00
_cell.angle_gamma   90.00
#
_symmetry.space_group_name_H-M   'P 1'
#
loop_
_entity.id
_entity.type
_entity.pdbx_description
1 polymer ?
#
loop_
_entity_poly.entity_id
_entity_poly.type
_entity_poly.pdbx_seq_one_letter_code
_entity_poly.pdbx_strand_id
1 'polypeptide(L)'
;NAASNLAAAEAGQSWGYDYVWSKADEAFKDAKKALIACRTAGDMEGRLKALDIVVKAELIMGDTFDALVKAQDELAMITRANKEDKTSRASATELVIRCMGTTGDVSGALALVQDLLELRKELQDKAGEAKALRQKASLKLQLDQPKEAIDIAALALEIFQELKDAEGEEETTRVLSHAWCQKGQPDRAPRREDALRALEALGVALGKMDAEAWAIQERALLASGAYSQSDLDEVINTTLRKNEDIRKNLTTFLQDQGIDMSQYGGTAITVCTEMHNMSMYLSYRTGGMGYGPHFRSLQQIHMIGRENEQPQLSAAVLQIDADADNEEGWEKELHFHPGILDSTLQQATSFKLL
;
A
#
# COMPACT_ATOMS: atom_id res chain seq x y z
N ASN A 1 -27.17 0.55 20.52
CA ASN A 1 -27.40 1.17 19.19
C ASN A 1 -26.16 1.89 18.71
N ALA A 2 -25.73 2.99 19.34
CA ALA A 2 -24.51 3.72 18.95
C ALA A 2 -23.27 2.82 18.76
N ALA A 3 -22.94 1.97 19.74
CA ALA A 3 -21.81 1.05 19.65
C ALA A 3 -21.94 0.01 18.52
N SER A 4 -23.17 -0.44 18.23
CA SER A 4 -23.42 -1.41 17.15
C SER A 4 -23.27 -0.77 15.78
N ASN A 5 -23.72 0.47 15.61
CA ASN A 5 -23.56 1.23 14.37
C ASN A 5 -22.09 1.59 14.15
N LEU A 6 -21.36 1.91 15.21
CA LEU A 6 -19.92 2.14 15.14
C LEU A 6 -19.16 0.87 14.73
N ALA A 7 -19.44 -0.27 15.36
CA ALA A 7 -18.85 -1.55 14.97
C ALA A 7 -19.16 -1.90 13.50
N ALA A 8 -20.38 -1.58 13.03
CA ALA A 8 -20.74 -1.73 11.63
C ALA A 8 -20.00 -0.76 10.70
N ALA A 9 -19.68 0.46 11.14
CA ALA A 9 -18.86 1.40 10.38
C ALA A 9 -17.39 0.95 10.32
N GLU A 10 -16.83 0.47 11.44
CA GLU A 10 -15.47 -0.05 11.54
C GLU A 10 -15.31 -1.33 10.70
N ALA A 11 -16.26 -2.26 10.76
CA ALA A 11 -16.30 -3.45 9.90
C ALA A 11 -16.66 -3.12 8.44
N GLY A 12 -17.40 -2.03 8.24
CA GLY A 12 -17.94 -1.57 6.98
C GLY A 12 -16.94 -0.87 6.07
N GLN A 13 -15.69 -0.64 6.50
CA GLN A 13 -14.64 0.04 5.71
C GLN A 13 -14.44 -0.54 4.29
N SER A 14 -14.94 -1.75 4.06
CA SER A 14 -14.92 -2.51 2.79
C SER A 14 -16.25 -2.54 2.01
N TRP A 15 -17.30 -1.83 2.43
CA TRP A 15 -18.62 -1.78 1.77
C TRP A 15 -18.85 -0.46 1.00
N GLY A 16 -17.79 0.30 0.78
CA GLY A 16 -17.81 1.61 0.16
C GLY A 16 -17.91 2.76 1.16
N TYR A 17 -17.31 3.89 0.80
CA TYR A 17 -17.23 5.10 1.64
C TYR A 17 -18.60 5.55 2.14
N ASP A 18 -19.64 5.48 1.30
CA ASP A 18 -20.99 5.92 1.63
C ASP A 18 -21.66 5.08 2.74
N TYR A 19 -21.42 3.76 2.77
CA TYR A 19 -21.97 2.89 3.81
C TYR A 19 -21.30 3.17 5.16
N VAL A 20 -19.96 3.28 5.14
CA VAL A 20 -19.15 3.60 6.32
C VAL A 20 -19.57 4.93 6.91
N TRP A 21 -19.66 5.95 6.05
CA TRP A 21 -20.02 7.30 6.46
C TRP A 21 -21.43 7.34 7.05
N SER A 22 -22.40 6.68 6.39
CA SER A 22 -23.78 6.59 6.89
C SER A 22 -23.85 5.93 8.27
N LYS A 23 -23.14 4.81 8.47
CA LYS A 23 -23.12 4.12 9.76
C LYS A 23 -22.39 4.92 10.84
N ALA A 24 -21.32 5.62 10.49
CA ALA A 24 -20.62 6.53 11.39
C ALA A 24 -21.51 7.71 11.81
N ASP A 25 -22.27 8.31 10.88
CA ASP A 25 -23.21 9.41 11.17
C ASP A 25 -24.39 8.95 12.06
N GLU A 26 -24.93 7.75 11.81
CA GLU A 26 -25.93 7.13 12.70
C GLU A 26 -25.37 6.90 14.11
N ALA A 27 -24.17 6.32 14.21
CA ALA A 27 -23.49 6.10 15.49
C ALA A 27 -23.25 7.41 16.24
N PHE A 28 -22.82 8.44 15.52
CA PHE A 28 -22.57 9.77 16.02
C PHE A 28 -23.82 10.44 16.61
N LYS A 29 -24.94 10.41 15.88
CA LYS A 29 -26.22 10.98 16.32
C LYS A 29 -26.73 10.31 17.59
N ASP A 30 -26.64 8.98 17.66
CA ASP A 30 -27.06 8.23 18.84
C ASP A 30 -26.12 8.44 20.03
N ALA A 31 -24.81 8.48 19.80
CA ALA A 31 -23.81 8.72 20.83
C ALA A 31 -23.91 10.14 21.40
N LYS A 32 -24.21 11.15 20.58
CA LYS A 32 -24.47 12.52 21.06
C LYS A 32 -25.68 12.59 21.99
N LYS A 33 -26.77 11.88 21.68
CA LYS A 33 -27.94 11.81 22.57
C LYS A 33 -27.58 11.13 23.90
N ALA A 34 -26.83 10.03 23.84
CA ALA A 34 -26.34 9.33 25.04
C ALA A 34 -25.43 10.23 25.88
N LEU A 35 -24.52 10.98 25.25
CA LEU A 35 -23.62 11.91 25.92
C LEU A 35 -24.39 12.99 26.71
N ILE A 36 -25.44 13.56 26.10
CA ILE A 36 -26.31 14.55 26.78
C ILE A 36 -27.04 13.88 27.96
N ALA A 37 -27.60 12.69 27.76
CA ALA A 37 -28.31 11.97 28.82
C ALA A 37 -27.39 11.64 30.01
N CYS A 38 -26.19 11.11 29.77
CA CYS A 38 -25.21 10.82 30.81
C CYS A 38 -24.75 12.09 31.53
N ARG A 39 -24.57 13.22 30.82
CA ARG A 39 -24.28 14.52 31.45
C ARG A 39 -25.40 14.99 32.36
N THR A 40 -26.67 14.83 31.96
CA THR A 40 -27.82 15.20 32.81
C THR A 40 -27.98 14.26 34.01
N ALA A 41 -27.60 13.00 33.87
CA ALA A 41 -27.65 12.00 34.93
C ALA A 41 -26.46 12.09 35.92
N GLY A 42 -25.41 12.83 35.58
CA GLY A 42 -24.17 12.88 36.35
C GLY A 42 -23.31 11.60 36.25
N ASP A 43 -23.59 10.73 35.28
CA ASP A 43 -22.84 9.49 35.06
C ASP A 43 -21.58 9.76 34.21
N MET A 44 -20.44 9.80 34.89
CA MET A 44 -19.14 10.07 34.25
C MET A 44 -18.63 8.90 33.40
N GLU A 45 -18.89 7.66 33.81
CA GLU A 45 -18.44 6.48 33.07
C GLU A 45 -19.21 6.35 31.76
N GLY A 46 -20.54 6.46 31.82
CA GLY A 46 -21.39 6.48 30.63
C GLY A 46 -21.09 7.66 29.71
N ARG A 47 -20.79 8.83 30.26
CA ARG A 47 -20.36 10.01 29.50
C ARG A 47 -19.08 9.75 28.71
N LEU A 48 -18.06 9.15 29.31
CA LEU A 48 -16.79 8.85 28.64
C LEU A 48 -16.95 7.76 27.57
N LYS A 49 -17.77 6.73 27.81
CA LYS A 49 -18.09 5.72 26.79
C LYS A 49 -18.84 6.32 25.61
N ALA A 50 -19.81 7.19 25.86
CA ALA A 50 -20.52 7.90 24.80
C ALA A 50 -19.58 8.82 24.01
N LEU A 51 -18.67 9.52 24.71
CA LEU A 51 -17.66 10.37 24.08
C LEU A 51 -16.67 9.56 23.24
N ASP A 52 -16.25 8.37 23.68
CA ASP A 52 -15.40 7.46 22.90
C ASP A 52 -16.02 7.14 21.54
N ILE A 53 -17.32 6.83 21.52
CA ILE A 53 -18.05 6.55 20.29
C ILE A 53 -18.19 7.80 19.41
N VAL A 54 -18.48 8.97 20.00
CA VAL A 54 -18.54 10.25 19.28
C VAL A 54 -17.21 10.54 18.59
N VAL A 55 -16.10 10.44 19.34
CA VAL A 55 -14.76 10.68 18.82
C VAL A 55 -14.44 9.70 17.69
N LYS A 56 -14.65 8.39 17.87
CA LYS A 56 -14.38 7.39 16.82
C LYS A 56 -15.19 7.66 15.55
N ALA A 57 -16.47 8.00 15.69
CA ALA A 57 -17.32 8.33 14.55
C ALA A 57 -16.84 9.60 13.82
N GLU A 58 -16.50 10.66 14.54
CA GLU A 58 -15.95 11.90 13.94
C GLU A 58 -14.61 11.67 13.24
N LEU A 59 -13.75 10.82 13.81
CA LEU A 59 -12.49 10.42 13.17
C LEU A 59 -12.72 9.66 11.86
N ILE A 60 -13.72 8.76 11.81
CA ILE A 60 -14.10 8.05 10.57
C ILE A 60 -14.66 9.03 9.52
N MET A 61 -15.44 10.03 9.94
CA MET A 61 -16.01 11.04 9.04
C MET A 61 -15.00 12.08 8.56
N GLY A 62 -13.80 12.15 9.17
CA GLY A 62 -12.73 13.09 8.81
C GLY A 62 -12.70 14.38 9.64
N ASP A 63 -13.62 14.55 10.60
CA ASP A 63 -13.76 15.74 11.45
C ASP A 63 -12.77 15.72 12.63
N THR A 64 -11.48 15.52 12.33
CA THR A 64 -10.43 15.26 13.32
C THR A 64 -10.19 16.40 14.32
N PHE A 65 -10.26 17.65 13.85
CA PHE A 65 -10.08 18.84 14.70
C PHE A 65 -11.21 18.98 15.72
N ASP A 66 -12.45 18.80 15.26
CA ASP A 66 -13.64 18.89 16.09
C ASP A 66 -13.68 17.78 17.16
N ALA A 67 -13.21 16.58 16.81
CA ALA A 67 -13.04 15.48 17.75
C ALA A 67 -11.98 15.79 18.81
N LEU A 68 -10.85 16.38 18.40
CA LEU A 68 -9.77 16.77 19.29
C LEU A 68 -10.23 17.82 20.32
N VAL A 69 -10.92 18.86 19.87
CA VAL A 69 -11.43 19.92 20.76
C VAL A 69 -12.38 19.34 21.79
N LYS A 70 -13.32 18.46 21.39
CA LYS A 70 -14.26 17.82 22.33
C LYS A 70 -13.54 16.95 23.37
N ALA A 71 -12.54 16.18 22.96
CA ALA A 71 -11.76 15.34 23.86
C ALA A 71 -10.94 16.18 24.85
N GLN A 72 -10.31 17.28 24.38
CA GLN A 72 -9.54 18.20 25.22
C GLN A 72 -10.42 18.97 26.22
N ASP A 73 -11.59 19.45 25.78
CA ASP A 73 -12.56 20.13 26.64
C ASP A 73 -13.05 19.21 27.76
N GLU A 74 -13.29 17.94 27.45
CA GLU A 74 -13.70 16.92 28.42
C GLU A 74 -12.61 16.60 29.43
N LEU A 75 -11.37 16.42 28.97
CA LEU A 75 -10.21 16.26 29.84
C LEU A 75 -10.03 17.47 30.77
N ALA A 76 -10.18 18.69 30.25
CA ALA A 76 -10.07 19.93 31.03
C ALA A 76 -11.19 20.04 32.07
N MET A 77 -12.42 19.66 31.73
CA MET A 77 -13.55 19.64 32.66
C MET A 77 -13.32 18.63 33.80
N ILE A 78 -12.90 17.40 33.48
CA ILE A 78 -12.62 16.36 34.49
C ILE A 78 -11.51 16.83 35.44
N THR A 79 -10.43 17.38 34.88
CA THR A 79 -9.28 17.86 35.66
C THR A 79 -9.64 19.03 36.58
N ARG A 80 -10.59 19.89 36.18
CA ARG A 80 -11.09 21.00 37.00
C ARG A 80 -12.10 20.54 38.06
N ALA A 81 -12.97 19.59 37.73
CA ALA A 81 -14.05 19.13 38.59
C ALA A 81 -13.55 18.26 39.74
N ASN A 82 -12.63 17.33 39.46
CA ASN A 82 -12.07 16.45 40.48
C ASN A 82 -10.64 16.02 40.14
N LYS A 83 -9.66 16.56 40.87
CA LYS A 83 -8.24 16.22 40.67
C LYS A 83 -7.89 14.78 41.08
N GLU A 84 -8.72 14.15 41.90
CA GLU A 84 -8.47 12.80 42.42
C GLU A 84 -9.09 11.70 41.54
N ASP A 85 -9.98 12.04 40.60
CA ASP A 85 -10.54 11.07 39.64
C ASP A 85 -9.55 10.75 38.53
N LYS A 86 -8.55 9.95 38.90
CA LYS A 86 -7.50 9.44 38.02
C LYS A 86 -8.05 8.54 36.92
N THR A 87 -9.12 7.78 37.20
CA THR A 87 -9.74 6.84 36.24
C THR A 87 -10.40 7.55 35.07
N SER A 88 -11.26 8.53 35.34
CA SER A 88 -11.92 9.31 34.28
C SER A 88 -10.91 10.15 33.50
N ARG A 89 -9.89 10.68 34.18
CA ARG A 89 -8.80 11.43 33.55
C ARG A 89 -8.03 10.54 32.57
N ALA A 90 -7.65 9.33 32.97
CA ALA A 90 -6.93 8.40 32.12
C ALA A 90 -7.71 8.08 30.83
N SER A 91 -9.01 7.80 30.95
CA SER A 91 -9.87 7.52 29.80
C SER A 91 -10.06 8.75 28.90
N ALA A 92 -10.16 9.96 29.45
CA ALA A 92 -10.22 11.18 28.65
C ALA A 92 -8.89 11.48 27.94
N THR A 93 -7.75 11.27 28.61
CA THR A 93 -6.41 11.41 28.01
C THR A 93 -6.23 10.44 26.85
N GLU A 94 -6.72 9.21 26.98
CA GLU A 94 -6.71 8.21 25.90
C GLU A 94 -7.43 8.69 24.64
N LEU A 95 -8.57 9.37 24.79
CA LEU A 95 -9.30 9.95 23.66
C LEU A 95 -8.51 11.07 22.98
N VAL A 96 -7.86 11.94 23.77
CA VAL A 96 -7.01 13.02 23.24
C VAL A 96 -5.82 12.44 22.46
N ILE A 97 -5.15 11.43 23.00
CA ILE A 97 -4.04 10.73 22.32
C ILE A 97 -4.49 10.20 20.96
N ARG A 98 -5.66 9.55 20.90
CA ARG A 98 -6.19 9.02 19.65
C ARG A 98 -6.42 10.13 18.62
N CYS A 99 -7.05 11.23 19.03
CA CYS A 99 -7.26 12.38 18.15
C CYS A 99 -5.92 12.96 17.66
N MET A 100 -4.95 13.16 18.57
CA MET A 100 -3.65 13.73 18.22
C MET A 100 -2.86 12.85 17.23
N GLY A 101 -2.94 11.53 17.40
CA GLY A 101 -2.36 10.56 16.46
C GLY A 101 -2.98 10.61 15.07
N THR A 102 -4.24 11.03 14.94
CA THR A 102 -4.91 11.23 13.63
C THR A 102 -4.68 12.61 13.04
N THR A 103 -4.53 13.66 13.87
CA THR A 103 -4.27 15.04 13.41
C THR A 103 -2.80 15.27 13.03
N GLY A 104 -1.92 14.31 13.30
CA GLY A 104 -0.51 14.35 12.92
C GLY A 104 0.44 14.89 14.00
N ASP A 105 -0.05 15.27 15.19
CA ASP A 105 0.82 15.64 16.32
C ASP A 105 1.24 14.39 17.11
N VAL A 106 2.04 13.56 16.45
CA VAL A 106 2.50 12.27 16.98
C VAL A 106 3.45 12.47 18.15
N SER A 107 4.25 13.54 18.15
CA SER A 107 5.15 13.90 19.24
C SER A 107 4.41 14.25 20.52
N GLY A 108 3.38 15.10 20.43
CA GLY A 108 2.55 15.46 21.58
C GLY A 108 1.75 14.27 22.10
N ALA A 109 1.25 13.42 21.18
CA ALA A 109 0.56 12.18 21.55
C ALA A 109 1.48 11.23 22.34
N LEU A 110 2.74 11.06 21.94
CA LEU A 110 3.69 10.21 22.65
C LEU A 110 4.01 10.69 24.06
N ALA A 111 4.10 12.01 24.27
CA ALA A 111 4.28 12.58 25.61
C ALA A 111 3.07 12.25 26.51
N LEU A 112 1.85 12.46 26.00
CA LEU A 112 0.63 12.13 26.73
C LEU A 112 0.48 10.63 27.01
N VAL A 113 0.91 9.76 26.08
CA VAL A 113 0.92 8.31 26.29
C VAL A 113 1.84 7.92 27.44
N GLN A 114 2.98 8.59 27.60
CA GLN A 114 3.89 8.32 28.69
C GLN A 114 3.26 8.70 30.05
N ASP A 115 2.64 9.87 30.14
CA ASP A 115 1.89 10.29 31.32
C ASP A 115 0.73 9.34 31.63
N LEU A 116 0.03 8.85 30.58
CA LEU A 116 -1.07 7.90 30.71
C LEU A 116 -0.59 6.54 31.25
N LEU A 117 0.57 6.06 30.79
CA LEU A 117 1.16 4.79 31.28
C LEU A 117 1.50 4.88 32.78
N GLU A 118 2.09 5.99 33.22
CA GLU A 118 2.37 6.23 34.64
C GLU A 118 1.07 6.25 35.45
N LEU A 119 0.04 6.93 34.95
CA LEU A 119 -1.26 7.00 35.59
C LEU A 119 -1.95 5.63 35.70
N ARG A 120 -1.90 4.80 34.65
CA ARG A 120 -2.49 3.45 34.66
C ARG A 120 -1.73 2.51 35.61
N LYS A 121 -0.41 2.67 35.73
CA LYS A 121 0.41 1.95 36.73
C LYS A 121 0.04 2.34 38.16
N GLU A 122 -0.13 3.63 38.45
CA GLU A 122 -0.61 4.09 39.76
C GLU A 122 -1.99 3.53 40.12
N LEU A 123 -2.86 3.38 39.12
CA LEU A 123 -4.19 2.80 39.25
C LEU A 123 -4.20 1.26 39.31
N GLN A 124 -3.05 0.61 39.10
CA GLN A 124 -2.93 -0.86 38.94
C GLN A 124 -3.84 -1.43 37.84
N ASP A 125 -4.15 -0.62 36.83
CA ASP A 125 -5.01 -0.99 35.70
C ASP A 125 -4.17 -1.60 34.58
N LYS A 126 -3.93 -2.92 34.68
CA LYS A 126 -3.17 -3.68 33.68
C LYS A 126 -3.80 -3.63 32.28
N ALA A 127 -5.13 -3.64 32.18
CA ALA A 127 -5.81 -3.61 30.89
C ALA A 127 -5.62 -2.25 30.21
N GLY A 128 -5.72 -1.15 30.98
CA GLY A 128 -5.43 0.19 30.50
C GLY A 128 -3.95 0.40 30.16
N GLU A 129 -3.03 -0.22 30.89
CA GLU A 129 -1.60 -0.22 30.56
C GLU A 129 -1.33 -0.87 29.20
N ALA A 130 -1.89 -2.07 28.96
CA ALA A 130 -1.75 -2.77 27.68
C ALA A 130 -2.31 -1.95 26.50
N LYS A 131 -3.48 -1.31 26.68
CA LYS A 131 -4.08 -0.41 25.68
C LYS A 131 -3.17 0.79 25.37
N ALA A 132 -2.60 1.42 26.40
CA ALA A 132 -1.69 2.55 26.22
C ALA A 132 -0.37 2.13 25.53
N LEU A 133 0.17 0.94 25.84
CA LEU A 133 1.33 0.38 25.13
C LEU A 133 1.01 0.11 23.65
N ARG A 134 -0.16 -0.48 23.34
CA ARG A 134 -0.60 -0.69 21.96
C ARG A 134 -0.72 0.63 21.19
N GLN A 135 -1.27 1.68 21.81
CA GLN A 135 -1.33 3.01 21.20
C GLN A 135 0.07 3.60 20.97
N LYS A 136 0.98 3.46 21.94
CA LYS A 136 2.39 3.86 21.80
C LYS A 136 3.04 3.19 20.60
N ALA A 137 2.85 1.89 20.43
CA ALA A 137 3.38 1.15 19.29
C ALA A 137 2.84 1.69 17.96
N SER A 138 1.52 1.96 17.88
CA SER A 138 0.91 2.55 16.68
C SER A 138 1.48 3.94 16.35
N LEU A 139 1.68 4.81 17.35
CA LEU A 139 2.31 6.13 17.15
C LEU A 139 3.77 6.00 16.70
N LYS A 140 4.50 5.00 17.21
CA LYS A 140 5.88 4.72 16.78
C LYS A 140 5.96 4.25 15.33
N LEU A 141 4.97 3.53 14.83
CA LEU A 141 4.87 3.19 13.41
C LEU A 141 4.67 4.42 12.52
N GLN A 142 3.85 5.38 12.99
CA GLN A 142 3.68 6.66 12.28
C GLN A 142 4.97 7.49 12.21
N LEU A 143 5.89 7.33 13.17
CA LEU A 143 7.22 7.95 13.14
C LEU A 143 8.27 7.14 12.37
N ASP A 144 7.88 6.09 11.66
CA ASP A 144 8.79 5.18 10.95
C ASP A 144 9.82 4.51 11.87
N GLN A 145 9.40 4.15 13.10
CA GLN A 145 10.20 3.46 14.10
C GLN A 145 9.69 2.02 14.34
N PRO A 146 9.69 1.13 13.33
CA PRO A 146 9.06 -0.18 13.44
C PRO A 146 9.74 -1.12 14.45
N LYS A 147 11.04 -0.96 14.70
CA LYS A 147 11.75 -1.78 15.71
C LYS A 147 11.20 -1.53 17.12
N GLU A 148 11.09 -0.26 17.52
CA GLU A 148 10.54 0.10 18.82
C GLU A 148 9.06 -0.28 18.93
N ALA A 149 8.30 -0.13 17.84
CA ALA A 149 6.90 -0.54 17.79
C ALA A 149 6.73 -2.05 18.03
N ILE A 150 7.59 -2.90 17.48
CA ILE A 150 7.59 -4.35 17.71
C ILE A 150 7.80 -4.67 19.20
N ASP A 151 8.83 -4.09 19.81
CA ASP A 151 9.17 -4.36 21.21
C ASP A 151 8.03 -3.92 22.14
N ILE A 152 7.45 -2.75 21.89
CA ILE A 152 6.34 -2.21 22.69
C ILE A 152 5.04 -3.00 22.47
N ALA A 153 4.72 -3.39 21.23
CA ALA A 153 3.54 -4.19 20.93
C ALA A 153 3.63 -5.60 21.51
N ALA A 154 4.84 -6.20 21.56
CA ALA A 154 5.06 -7.48 22.22
C ALA A 154 4.73 -7.42 23.72
N LEU A 155 5.18 -6.37 24.41
CA LEU A 155 4.84 -6.16 25.82
C LEU A 155 3.32 -5.99 26.04
N ALA A 156 2.65 -5.24 25.16
CA ALA A 156 1.19 -5.10 25.23
C ALA A 156 0.48 -6.45 25.04
N LEU A 157 0.97 -7.27 24.10
CA LEU A 157 0.40 -8.58 23.79
C LEU A 157 0.55 -9.55 24.97
N GLU A 158 1.71 -9.59 25.63
CA GLU A 158 1.93 -10.40 26.82
C GLU A 158 0.91 -10.07 27.93
N ILE A 159 0.65 -8.78 28.17
CA ILE A 159 -0.33 -8.36 29.17
C ILE A 159 -1.75 -8.78 28.76
N PHE A 160 -2.14 -8.59 27.49
CA PHE A 160 -3.47 -9.02 27.03
C PHE A 160 -3.66 -10.54 27.13
N GLN A 161 -2.61 -11.32 26.88
CA GLN A 161 -2.60 -12.78 27.09
C GLN A 161 -2.74 -13.18 28.56
N GLU A 162 -2.05 -12.49 29.47
CA GLU A 162 -2.23 -12.69 30.92
C GLU A 162 -3.69 -12.42 31.34
N LEU A 163 -4.31 -11.41 30.74
CA LEU A 163 -5.68 -10.99 31.02
C LEU A 163 -6.74 -11.83 30.28
N LYS A 164 -6.33 -12.66 29.31
CA LYS A 164 -7.22 -13.40 28.39
C LYS A 164 -8.19 -12.48 27.65
N ASP A 165 -7.72 -11.31 27.28
CA ASP A 165 -8.48 -10.32 26.51
C ASP A 165 -8.29 -10.57 25.01
N ALA A 166 -9.18 -11.38 24.43
CA ALA A 166 -9.11 -11.77 23.03
C ALA A 166 -9.20 -10.58 22.05
N GLU A 167 -9.96 -9.54 22.39
CA GLU A 167 -10.08 -8.34 21.55
C GLU A 167 -8.76 -7.55 21.58
N GLY A 168 -8.21 -7.33 22.78
CA GLY A 168 -6.90 -6.68 22.93
C GLY A 168 -5.75 -7.46 22.27
N GLU A 169 -5.78 -8.79 22.34
CA GLU A 169 -4.83 -9.67 21.65
C GLU A 169 -4.90 -9.49 20.13
N GLU A 170 -6.11 -9.52 19.55
CA GLU A 170 -6.31 -9.35 18.11
C GLU A 170 -5.82 -7.99 17.61
N GLU A 171 -6.24 -6.90 18.27
CA GLU A 171 -5.83 -5.55 17.89
C GLU A 171 -4.32 -5.36 17.97
N THR A 172 -3.69 -5.91 19.01
CA THR A 172 -2.22 -5.81 19.20
C THR A 172 -1.48 -6.65 18.19
N THR A 173 -1.98 -7.85 17.89
CA THR A 173 -1.42 -8.74 16.87
C THR A 173 -1.41 -8.06 15.50
N ARG A 174 -2.48 -7.33 15.16
CA ARG A 174 -2.55 -6.56 13.91
C ARG A 174 -1.49 -5.45 13.85
N VAL A 175 -1.30 -4.70 14.94
CA VAL A 175 -0.25 -3.67 15.04
C VAL A 175 1.14 -4.30 14.89
N LEU A 176 1.36 -5.45 15.52
CA LEU A 176 2.62 -6.18 15.43
C LEU A 176 2.89 -6.68 14.00
N SER A 177 1.89 -7.23 13.31
CA SER A 177 1.99 -7.62 11.90
C SER A 177 2.39 -6.44 11.02
N HIS A 178 1.73 -5.28 11.19
CA HIS A 178 2.05 -4.07 10.43
C HIS A 178 3.49 -3.60 10.68
N ALA A 179 3.94 -3.67 11.94
CA ALA A 179 5.29 -3.31 12.32
C ALA A 179 6.36 -4.20 11.66
N TRP A 180 6.10 -5.51 11.56
CA TRP A 180 6.97 -6.44 10.84
C TRP A 180 7.00 -6.17 9.33
N CYS A 181 5.85 -5.86 8.72
CA CYS A 181 5.78 -5.48 7.32
C CYS A 181 6.55 -4.18 7.03
N GLN A 182 6.39 -3.13 7.85
CA GLN A 182 7.10 -1.86 7.69
C GLN A 182 8.61 -2.02 7.89
N LYS A 183 9.04 -2.97 8.74
CA LYS A 183 10.45 -3.36 8.88
C LYS A 183 11.01 -4.11 7.66
N GLY A 184 10.16 -4.52 6.71
CA GLY A 184 10.54 -5.33 5.55
C GLY A 184 10.70 -6.83 5.87
N GLN A 185 10.10 -7.31 6.96
CA GLN A 185 10.17 -8.73 7.37
C GLN A 185 8.76 -9.29 7.63
N PRO A 186 7.87 -9.33 6.61
CA PRO A 186 6.50 -9.82 6.77
C PRO A 186 6.44 -11.27 7.24
N ASP A 187 7.47 -12.08 6.96
CA ASP A 187 7.53 -13.50 7.36
C ASP A 187 7.57 -13.73 8.88
N ARG A 188 7.93 -12.70 9.64
CA ARG A 188 7.95 -12.75 11.11
C ARG A 188 6.65 -12.27 11.76
N ALA A 189 5.68 -11.84 10.95
CA ALA A 189 4.40 -11.41 11.45
C ALA A 189 3.59 -12.61 12.00
N PRO A 190 2.93 -12.46 13.16
CA PRO A 190 2.21 -13.56 13.82
C PRO A 190 1.06 -14.16 12.98
N ARG A 191 0.43 -13.36 12.10
CA ARG A 191 -0.65 -13.80 11.20
C ARG A 191 -0.20 -14.01 9.75
N ARG A 192 1.09 -14.29 9.51
CA ARG A 192 1.62 -14.48 8.15
C ARG A 192 0.96 -15.64 7.41
N GLU A 193 0.71 -16.77 8.08
CA GLU A 193 0.08 -17.93 7.44
C GLU A 193 -1.37 -17.66 7.01
N ASP A 194 -2.13 -16.92 7.81
CA ASP A 194 -3.48 -16.49 7.43
C ASP A 194 -3.44 -15.53 6.24
N ALA A 195 -2.48 -14.60 6.24
CA ALA A 195 -2.27 -13.68 5.13
C ALA A 195 -1.92 -14.41 3.83
N LEU A 196 -1.00 -15.38 3.87
CA LEU A 196 -0.62 -16.18 2.70
C LEU A 196 -1.80 -16.97 2.14
N ARG A 197 -2.61 -17.59 3.00
CA ARG A 197 -3.84 -18.28 2.57
C ARG A 197 -4.83 -17.33 1.91
N ALA A 198 -5.00 -16.14 2.46
CA ALA A 198 -5.87 -15.12 1.88
C ALA A 198 -5.31 -14.60 0.54
N LEU A 199 -4.00 -14.42 0.41
CA LEU A 199 -3.32 -14.04 -0.85
C LEU A 199 -3.52 -15.08 -1.95
N GLU A 200 -3.37 -16.37 -1.62
CA GLU A 200 -3.62 -17.46 -2.56
C GLU A 200 -5.08 -17.47 -3.04
N ALA A 201 -6.02 -17.35 -2.10
CA ALA A 201 -7.44 -17.30 -2.41
C ALA A 201 -7.81 -16.03 -3.22
N LEU A 202 -7.14 -14.91 -2.96
CA LEU A 202 -7.29 -13.66 -3.72
C LEU A 202 -6.90 -13.85 -5.19
N GLY A 203 -5.78 -14.54 -5.47
CA GLY A 203 -5.37 -14.89 -6.82
C GLY A 203 -6.39 -15.80 -7.55
N VAL A 204 -7.01 -16.74 -6.82
CA VAL A 204 -8.08 -17.59 -7.36
C VAL A 204 -9.34 -16.77 -7.67
N ALA A 205 -9.73 -15.86 -6.78
CA ALA A 205 -10.87 -14.96 -6.98
C ALA A 205 -10.64 -14.04 -8.20
N LEU A 206 -9.43 -13.50 -8.33
CA LEU A 206 -9.03 -12.69 -9.48
C LEU A 206 -9.12 -13.48 -10.78
N GLY A 207 -8.59 -14.70 -10.84
CA GLY A 207 -8.66 -15.54 -12.04
C GLY A 207 -10.09 -15.86 -12.48
N LYS A 208 -11.06 -15.87 -11.55
CA LYS A 208 -12.49 -16.06 -11.82
C LYS A 208 -13.27 -14.75 -12.01
N MET A 209 -12.64 -13.59 -11.77
CA MET A 209 -13.29 -12.29 -11.69
C MET A 209 -14.49 -12.29 -10.71
N ASP A 210 -14.34 -12.99 -9.60
CA ASP A 210 -15.37 -13.11 -8.56
C ASP A 210 -15.22 -11.96 -7.56
N ALA A 211 -16.09 -10.96 -7.67
CA ALA A 211 -16.07 -9.77 -6.82
C ALA A 211 -16.39 -10.09 -5.35
N GLU A 212 -17.28 -11.06 -5.08
CA GLU A 212 -17.65 -11.41 -3.71
C GLU A 212 -16.49 -12.14 -3.03
N ALA A 213 -15.89 -13.11 -3.72
CA ALA A 213 -14.72 -13.82 -3.20
C ALA A 213 -13.53 -12.87 -3.02
N TRP A 214 -13.30 -11.93 -3.95
CA TRP A 214 -12.27 -10.90 -3.85
C TRP A 214 -12.44 -10.07 -2.57
N ALA A 215 -13.63 -9.51 -2.34
CA ALA A 215 -13.92 -8.70 -1.18
C ALA A 215 -13.75 -9.47 0.15
N ILE A 216 -14.10 -10.76 0.18
CA ILE A 216 -13.90 -11.60 1.37
C ILE A 216 -12.39 -11.78 1.66
N GLN A 217 -11.58 -12.04 0.64
CA GLN A 217 -10.14 -12.24 0.83
C GLN A 217 -9.41 -10.94 1.16
N GLU A 218 -9.80 -9.83 0.55
CA GLU A 218 -9.30 -8.50 0.91
C GLU A 218 -9.55 -8.19 2.40
N ARG A 219 -10.74 -8.52 2.91
CA ARG A 219 -11.05 -8.38 4.35
C ARG A 219 -10.15 -9.27 5.21
N ALA A 220 -9.94 -10.52 4.81
CA ALA A 220 -9.05 -11.43 5.53
C ALA A 220 -7.60 -10.90 5.56
N LEU A 221 -7.13 -10.32 4.45
CA LEU A 221 -5.82 -9.67 4.37
C LEU A 221 -5.72 -8.48 5.31
N LEU A 222 -6.68 -7.56 5.27
CA LEU A 222 -6.73 -6.40 6.16
C LEU A 222 -6.79 -6.80 7.65
N ALA A 223 -7.55 -7.84 7.98
CA ALA A 223 -7.64 -8.37 9.34
C ALA A 223 -6.33 -9.04 9.81
N SER A 224 -5.57 -9.66 8.91
CA SER A 224 -4.27 -10.24 9.23
C SER A 224 -3.20 -9.16 9.46
N GLY A 225 -3.24 -8.09 8.66
CA GLY A 225 -2.22 -7.03 8.63
C GLY A 225 -0.81 -7.49 8.26
N ALA A 226 -0.65 -8.74 7.82
CA ALA A 226 0.63 -9.44 7.65
C ALA A 226 1.01 -9.68 6.17
N TYR A 227 0.70 -8.70 5.33
CA TYR A 227 1.06 -8.68 3.91
C TYR A 227 1.78 -7.38 3.55
N SER A 228 2.61 -7.44 2.51
CA SER A 228 3.26 -6.27 1.91
C SER A 228 2.64 -5.95 0.55
N GLN A 229 2.93 -4.76 0.02
CA GLN A 229 2.57 -4.42 -1.36
C GLN A 229 3.18 -5.41 -2.36
N SER A 230 4.43 -5.86 -2.12
CA SER A 230 5.09 -6.83 -2.99
C SER A 230 4.36 -8.18 -3.07
N ASP A 231 3.74 -8.62 -1.96
CA ASP A 231 2.96 -9.85 -1.95
C ASP A 231 1.72 -9.73 -2.85
N LEU A 232 1.01 -8.60 -2.77
CA LEU A 232 -0.13 -8.31 -3.63
C LEU A 232 0.29 -8.21 -5.09
N ASP A 233 1.40 -7.51 -5.36
CA ASP A 233 1.95 -7.35 -6.70
C ASP A 233 2.32 -8.72 -7.30
N GLU A 234 2.89 -9.62 -6.51
CA GLU A 234 3.22 -10.98 -6.94
C GLU A 234 1.96 -11.77 -7.30
N VAL A 235 0.92 -11.74 -6.45
CA VAL A 235 -0.35 -12.41 -6.74
C VAL A 235 -0.98 -11.87 -8.01
N ILE A 236 -1.09 -10.55 -8.16
CA ILE A 236 -1.69 -9.92 -9.34
C ILE A 236 -0.88 -10.27 -10.60
N ASN A 237 0.45 -10.07 -10.57
CA ASN A 237 1.30 -10.32 -11.73
C ASN A 237 1.32 -11.80 -12.14
N THR A 238 1.37 -12.73 -11.18
CA THR A 238 1.33 -14.16 -11.49
C THR A 238 -0.02 -14.56 -12.10
N THR A 239 -1.11 -13.98 -11.62
CA THR A 239 -2.46 -14.26 -12.15
C THR A 239 -2.65 -13.68 -13.55
N LEU A 240 -2.15 -12.47 -13.81
CA LEU A 240 -2.17 -11.84 -15.14
C LEU A 240 -1.31 -12.61 -16.15
N ARG A 241 -0.14 -13.14 -15.73
CA ARG A 241 0.75 -13.94 -16.59
C ARG A 241 0.15 -15.30 -16.95
N LYS A 242 -0.52 -15.97 -16.00
CA LYS A 242 -1.15 -17.28 -16.24
C LYS A 242 -2.38 -17.20 -17.16
N ASN A 243 -3.06 -16.05 -17.15
CA ASN A 243 -4.33 -15.84 -17.86
C ASN A 243 -4.19 -14.74 -18.93
N GLU A 244 -3.18 -14.87 -19.79
CA GLU A 244 -2.88 -13.87 -20.82
C GLU A 244 -4.06 -13.63 -21.77
N ASP A 245 -4.80 -14.69 -22.10
CA ASP A 245 -5.96 -14.65 -23.00
C ASP A 245 -7.10 -13.74 -22.50
N ILE A 246 -7.28 -13.65 -21.18
CA ILE A 246 -8.33 -12.84 -20.53
C ILE A 246 -7.76 -11.62 -19.81
N ARG A 247 -6.50 -11.27 -20.05
CA ARG A 247 -5.79 -10.19 -19.34
C ARG A 247 -6.53 -8.86 -19.37
N LYS A 248 -7.12 -8.49 -20.52
CA LYS A 248 -7.88 -7.24 -20.65
C LYS A 248 -9.08 -7.20 -19.69
N ASN A 249 -9.80 -8.31 -19.57
CA ASN A 249 -10.94 -8.42 -18.66
C ASN A 249 -10.48 -8.37 -17.20
N LEU A 250 -9.35 -9.04 -16.87
CA LEU A 250 -8.75 -8.97 -15.55
C LEU A 250 -8.31 -7.55 -15.19
N THR A 251 -7.72 -6.80 -16.12
CA THR A 251 -7.34 -5.41 -15.89
C THR A 251 -8.54 -4.50 -15.67
N THR A 252 -9.64 -4.71 -16.39
CA THR A 252 -10.90 -3.98 -16.14
C THR A 252 -11.49 -4.32 -14.78
N PHE A 253 -11.52 -5.61 -14.42
CA PHE A 253 -11.98 -6.04 -13.09
C PHE A 253 -11.16 -5.40 -11.96
N LEU A 254 -9.82 -5.39 -12.07
CA LEU A 254 -8.95 -4.77 -11.08
C LEU A 254 -9.19 -3.25 -10.97
N GLN A 255 -9.43 -2.57 -12.10
CA GLN A 255 -9.83 -1.15 -12.11
C GLN A 255 -11.17 -0.93 -11.42
N ASP A 256 -12.15 -1.82 -11.63
CA ASP A 256 -13.45 -1.77 -10.96
C ASP A 256 -13.33 -1.98 -9.45
N GLN A 257 -12.34 -2.77 -9.00
CA GLN A 257 -11.97 -2.91 -7.58
C GLN A 257 -11.13 -1.71 -7.05
N GLY A 258 -10.88 -0.69 -7.87
CA GLY A 258 -10.14 0.52 -7.47
C GLY A 258 -8.62 0.38 -7.47
N ILE A 259 -8.07 -0.69 -8.05
CA ILE A 259 -6.61 -0.87 -8.16
C ILE A 259 -6.09 -0.05 -9.33
N ASP A 260 -5.10 0.80 -9.05
CA ASP A 260 -4.41 1.56 -10.08
C ASP A 260 -3.50 0.65 -10.91
N MET A 261 -3.96 0.36 -12.13
CA MET A 261 -3.23 -0.49 -13.09
C MET A 261 -2.04 0.21 -13.76
N SER A 262 -1.81 1.51 -13.51
CA SER A 262 -0.64 2.22 -14.05
C SER A 262 0.69 1.59 -13.60
N GLN A 263 0.70 1.02 -12.40
CA GLN A 263 1.86 0.38 -11.78
C GLN A 263 2.12 -1.04 -12.31
N TYR A 264 1.09 -1.66 -12.89
CA TYR A 264 1.12 -3.02 -13.45
C TYR A 264 1.40 -3.02 -14.97
N GLY A 265 1.83 -1.87 -15.50
CA GLY A 265 2.18 -1.65 -16.90
C GLY A 265 3.57 -2.21 -17.24
N GLY A 266 3.64 -3.52 -17.47
CA GLY A 266 4.93 -4.20 -17.62
C GLY A 266 5.02 -5.28 -18.68
N THR A 267 4.10 -5.39 -19.63
CA THR A 267 4.37 -6.11 -20.90
C THR A 267 3.40 -5.59 -21.95
N ALA A 268 3.68 -4.41 -22.52
CA ALA A 268 3.36 -4.33 -23.93
C ALA A 268 4.22 -5.42 -24.58
N ILE A 269 3.56 -6.36 -25.27
CA ILE A 269 4.21 -7.45 -25.98
C ILE A 269 5.38 -6.83 -26.72
N THR A 270 6.60 -7.33 -26.48
CA THR A 270 7.73 -6.92 -27.29
C THR A 270 7.50 -7.54 -28.66
N VAL A 271 6.89 -6.78 -29.56
CA VAL A 271 6.61 -7.24 -30.91
C VAL A 271 7.89 -7.05 -31.71
N CYS A 272 8.35 -8.13 -32.32
CA CYS A 272 9.37 -8.10 -33.34
C CYS A 272 8.65 -8.00 -34.69
N THR A 273 8.64 -6.81 -35.30
CA THR A 273 8.02 -6.61 -36.62
C THR A 273 9.08 -6.36 -37.68
N GLU A 274 8.88 -6.93 -38.86
CA GLU A 274 9.75 -6.68 -40.00
C GLU A 274 9.42 -5.33 -40.64
N MET A 275 10.44 -4.50 -40.89
CA MET A 275 10.27 -3.26 -41.62
C MET A 275 9.89 -3.56 -43.08
N HIS A 276 8.82 -2.93 -43.57
CA HIS A 276 8.38 -3.10 -44.94
C HIS A 276 9.50 -2.75 -45.95
N ASN A 277 9.69 -3.59 -46.98
CA ASN A 277 10.76 -3.47 -47.97
C ASN A 277 10.89 -2.08 -48.59
N MET A 278 9.76 -1.44 -48.92
CA MET A 278 9.78 -0.10 -49.50
C MET A 278 10.28 0.95 -48.50
N SER A 279 9.87 0.84 -47.24
CA SER A 279 10.29 1.75 -46.19
C SER A 279 11.78 1.58 -45.91
N MET A 280 12.25 0.33 -45.86
CA MET A 280 13.67 0.00 -45.76
C MET A 280 14.46 0.61 -46.93
N TYR A 281 14.04 0.38 -48.18
CA TYR A 281 14.68 0.95 -49.36
C TYR A 281 14.73 2.49 -49.33
N LEU A 282 13.61 3.14 -48.98
CA LEU A 282 13.55 4.60 -48.85
C LEU A 282 14.49 5.09 -47.74
N SER A 283 14.52 4.45 -46.58
CA SER A 283 15.46 4.78 -45.49
C SER A 283 16.92 4.67 -45.92
N TYR A 284 17.28 3.64 -46.70
CA TYR A 284 18.63 3.54 -47.28
C TYR A 284 18.94 4.67 -48.26
N ARG A 285 17.97 5.09 -49.08
CA ARG A 285 18.15 6.14 -50.09
C ARG A 285 18.16 7.55 -49.50
N THR A 286 17.35 7.82 -48.47
CA THR A 286 17.24 9.15 -47.86
C THR A 286 18.26 9.39 -46.77
N GLY A 287 18.65 8.35 -46.02
CA GLY A 287 19.66 8.43 -44.97
C GLY A 287 21.10 8.52 -45.49
N GLY A 288 21.31 8.53 -46.81
CA GLY A 288 22.64 8.52 -47.41
C GLY A 288 23.37 7.18 -47.25
N MET A 289 22.71 6.13 -46.73
CA MET A 289 23.23 4.77 -46.58
C MET A 289 23.36 4.02 -47.92
N GLY A 290 23.75 4.72 -48.98
CA GLY A 290 23.96 4.14 -50.30
C GLY A 290 25.44 3.96 -50.56
N TYR A 291 26.02 2.83 -50.15
CA TYR A 291 27.40 2.52 -50.55
C TYR A 291 27.61 1.08 -50.96
N GLY A 292 27.97 0.95 -52.24
CA GLY A 292 28.80 -0.09 -52.83
C GLY A 292 28.23 -1.52 -52.88
N PRO A 293 28.68 -2.35 -53.83
CA PRO A 293 28.28 -3.76 -53.88
C PRO A 293 28.72 -4.59 -52.66
N HIS A 294 29.51 -4.00 -51.75
CA HIS A 294 30.27 -4.66 -50.67
C HIS A 294 29.59 -4.67 -49.30
N PHE A 295 28.59 -3.82 -49.04
CA PHE A 295 27.85 -3.77 -47.77
C PHE A 295 26.38 -4.09 -48.02
N ARG A 296 25.87 -5.19 -47.47
CA ARG A 296 24.49 -5.64 -47.71
C ARG A 296 23.80 -6.06 -46.43
N SER A 297 22.58 -5.55 -46.24
CA SER A 297 21.64 -6.14 -45.27
C SER A 297 21.13 -7.46 -45.83
N LEU A 298 21.38 -8.56 -45.13
CA LEU A 298 20.95 -9.90 -45.57
C LEU A 298 19.50 -10.18 -45.25
N GLN A 299 18.99 -9.55 -44.19
CA GLN A 299 17.63 -9.70 -43.72
C GLN A 299 16.96 -8.34 -43.57
N GLN A 300 15.64 -8.35 -43.46
CA GLN A 300 14.88 -7.15 -43.11
C GLN A 300 15.28 -6.67 -41.71
N ILE A 301 15.16 -5.36 -41.51
CA ILE A 301 15.37 -4.75 -40.20
C ILE A 301 14.19 -5.16 -39.32
N HIS A 302 14.50 -5.76 -38.19
CA HIS A 302 13.52 -6.10 -37.17
C HIS A 302 13.39 -4.94 -36.20
N MET A 303 12.17 -4.42 -36.10
CA MET A 303 11.82 -3.37 -35.14
C MET A 303 11.29 -4.05 -33.88
N ILE A 304 11.95 -3.77 -32.76
CA ILE A 304 11.65 -4.35 -31.45
C ILE A 304 11.06 -3.23 -30.59
N GLY A 305 9.82 -3.41 -30.19
CA GLY A 305 9.10 -2.38 -29.47
C GLY A 305 7.82 -2.87 -28.83
N ARG A 306 7.17 -1.94 -28.13
CA ARG A 306 5.88 -2.14 -27.51
C ARG A 306 4.78 -1.98 -28.57
N GLU A 307 3.78 -2.86 -28.54
CA GLU A 307 2.64 -2.79 -29.45
C GLU A 307 1.97 -1.40 -29.40
N ASN A 308 1.76 -0.78 -30.57
CA ASN A 308 1.22 0.59 -30.74
C ASN A 308 2.09 1.76 -30.21
N GLU A 309 3.34 1.51 -29.82
CA GLU A 309 4.32 2.56 -29.52
C GLU A 309 5.37 2.67 -30.63
N GLN A 310 6.17 3.74 -30.61
CA GLN A 310 7.36 3.78 -31.46
C GLN A 310 8.35 2.70 -31.00
N PRO A 311 8.92 1.94 -31.96
CA PRO A 311 9.88 0.90 -31.64
C PRO A 311 11.11 1.50 -30.95
N GLN A 312 11.51 0.85 -29.86
CA GLN A 312 12.57 1.34 -28.97
C GLN A 312 13.94 0.85 -29.42
N LEU A 313 13.98 -0.22 -30.21
CA LEU A 313 15.19 -0.85 -30.69
C LEU A 313 15.01 -1.39 -32.11
N SER A 314 16.08 -1.43 -32.90
CA SER A 314 16.10 -2.07 -34.21
C SER A 314 17.30 -3.00 -34.31
N ALA A 315 17.11 -4.16 -34.94
CA ALA A 315 18.16 -5.14 -35.18
C ALA A 315 18.22 -5.53 -36.66
N ALA A 316 19.43 -5.68 -37.21
CA ALA A 316 19.65 -6.08 -38.60
C ALA A 316 20.84 -7.03 -38.70
N VAL A 317 20.77 -7.98 -39.64
CA VAL A 317 21.89 -8.86 -40.00
C VAL A 317 22.56 -8.31 -41.24
N LEU A 318 23.84 -7.97 -41.11
CA LEU A 318 24.64 -7.33 -42.15
C LEU A 318 25.76 -8.27 -42.60
N GLN A 319 26.06 -8.27 -43.89
CA GLN A 319 27.22 -8.95 -44.45
C GLN A 319 28.12 -7.96 -45.18
N ILE A 320 29.43 -8.16 -44.99
CA ILE A 320 30.50 -7.52 -45.73
C ILE A 320 31.01 -8.55 -46.75
N ASP A 321 31.10 -8.15 -48.01
CA ASP A 321 31.67 -9.00 -49.07
C ASP A 321 33.18 -9.14 -48.86
N ALA A 322 33.67 -10.38 -48.72
CA ALA A 322 35.08 -10.67 -48.47
C ALA A 322 35.97 -10.43 -49.70
N ASP A 323 35.40 -10.46 -50.91
CA ASP A 323 36.14 -10.26 -52.16
C ASP A 323 36.27 -8.76 -52.54
N ALA A 324 35.78 -7.85 -51.69
CA ALA A 324 35.90 -6.40 -51.83
C ALA A 324 37.34 -5.87 -51.70
N ASP A 325 38.28 -6.72 -51.27
CA ASP A 325 39.66 -6.40 -50.93
C ASP A 325 40.52 -5.83 -52.07
N ASN A 326 39.99 -5.79 -53.30
CA ASN A 326 40.74 -5.51 -54.51
C ASN A 326 40.63 -4.07 -55.07
N GLU A 327 39.74 -3.20 -54.57
CA GLU A 327 39.54 -1.90 -55.26
C GLU A 327 39.74 -0.58 -54.49
N GLU A 328 39.75 -0.48 -53.15
CA GLU A 328 40.06 0.82 -52.50
C GLU A 328 40.90 0.69 -51.21
N GLY A 329 42.19 1.04 -51.29
CA GLY A 329 43.17 0.83 -50.22
C GLY A 329 43.07 1.75 -49.00
N TRP A 330 42.25 2.81 -49.04
CA TRP A 330 42.16 3.77 -47.94
C TRP A 330 41.34 3.24 -46.74
N GLU A 331 40.44 2.27 -46.96
CA GLU A 331 39.63 1.65 -45.89
C GLU A 331 40.47 0.71 -45.00
N LYS A 332 41.57 0.15 -45.53
CA LYS A 332 42.52 -0.69 -44.79
C LYS A 332 43.29 0.07 -43.72
N GLU A 333 43.53 1.36 -43.90
CA GLU A 333 44.27 2.19 -42.93
C GLU A 333 43.44 2.51 -41.68
N LEU A 334 42.11 2.55 -41.81
CA LEU A 334 41.20 2.86 -40.71
C LEU A 334 40.89 1.64 -39.82
N HIS A 335 41.23 0.42 -40.25
CA HIS A 335 40.86 -0.86 -39.60
C HIS A 335 39.36 -1.01 -39.30
N PHE A 336 38.50 -0.17 -39.87
CA PHE A 336 37.05 -0.14 -39.70
C PHE A 336 36.40 0.24 -41.03
N HIS A 337 35.32 -0.44 -41.40
CA HIS A 337 34.57 -0.15 -42.62
C HIS A 337 33.72 1.13 -42.43
N PRO A 338 33.84 2.17 -43.28
CA PRO A 338 33.16 3.46 -43.10
C PRO A 338 31.62 3.33 -42.98
N GLY A 339 31.02 2.43 -43.76
CA GLY A 339 29.59 2.13 -43.67
C GLY A 339 29.11 1.63 -42.29
N ILE A 340 29.97 0.97 -41.51
CA ILE A 340 29.65 0.56 -40.14
C ILE A 340 29.65 1.78 -39.21
N LEU A 341 30.67 2.64 -39.30
CA LEU A 341 30.75 3.85 -38.47
C LEU A 341 29.58 4.79 -38.71
N ASP A 342 29.18 4.98 -39.97
CA ASP A 342 28.04 5.83 -40.33
C ASP A 342 26.70 5.24 -39.85
N SER A 343 26.52 3.91 -39.94
CA SER A 343 25.34 3.24 -39.38
C SER A 343 25.22 3.38 -37.87
N THR A 344 26.35 3.39 -37.15
CA THR A 344 26.39 3.54 -35.68
C THR A 344 26.20 4.97 -35.20
N LEU A 345 26.54 5.97 -36.02
CA LEU A 345 26.33 7.38 -35.70
C LEU A 345 24.84 7.77 -35.74
N GLN A 346 24.01 6.99 -36.44
CA GLN A 346 22.59 7.26 -36.63
C GLN A 346 21.66 6.33 -35.84
N GLN A 347 22.16 5.23 -35.25
CA GLN A 347 21.39 4.33 -34.39
C GLN A 347 22.08 4.07 -33.04
N ALA A 348 21.35 4.29 -31.93
CA ALA A 348 21.86 4.26 -30.56
C ALA A 348 22.12 2.85 -29.99
N THR A 349 22.57 1.87 -30.77
CA THR A 349 22.76 0.48 -30.30
C THR A 349 23.98 -0.23 -30.88
N SER A 350 24.75 -0.86 -29.99
CA SER A 350 26.08 -1.47 -30.15
C SER A 350 26.06 -2.98 -30.48
N PHE A 351 27.04 -3.46 -31.25
CA PHE A 351 27.22 -4.88 -31.64
C PHE A 351 28.02 -5.74 -30.65
N LYS A 352 27.77 -7.06 -30.72
CA LYS A 352 28.71 -8.14 -30.36
C LYS A 352 29.07 -8.88 -31.65
N LEU A 353 30.34 -8.86 -32.04
CA LEU A 353 30.88 -9.63 -33.17
C LEU A 353 30.90 -11.13 -32.82
N LEU A 354 30.50 -11.98 -33.77
CA LEU A 354 30.74 -13.42 -33.75
C LEU A 354 31.92 -13.75 -34.67
#